data_AF-A0A259S239-F1
#
_entry.id   AF-A0A259S239-F1
#
_cell.length_a   1.000
_cell.length_b   1.000
_cell.length_c   1.000
_cell.angle_alpha   90.00
_cell.angle_beta   90.00
_cell.angle_gamma   90.00
#
_symmetry.space_group_name_H-M   'P 1'
#
loop_
_entity.id
_entity.type
_entity.pdbx_description
1 polymer ?
#
loop_
_entity_poly.entity_id
_entity_poly.type
_entity_poly.pdbx_seq_one_letter_code
_entity_poly.pdbx_strand_id
1 'polypeptide(L)'
;LDLFGSGGGQAVADALSQDADRVPLLASVPLSPALRTGGDAGLPVVLGDPQDPAARAILALADAVDQAGRGLAGRRLPVAPR
;
A
#
# COMPACT_ATOMS: atom_id res chain seq x y z
N LEU A 1 6.00 17.65 -16.95
CA LEU A 1 4.75 18.20 -16.39
C LEU A 1 3.96 17.03 -15.86
N ASP A 2 3.63 17.02 -14.58
CA ASP A 2 2.88 15.91 -13.95
C ASP A 2 1.39 16.27 -13.97
N LEU A 3 0.63 15.69 -14.91
CA LEU A 3 -0.72 16.17 -15.27
C LEU A 3 -1.72 16.15 -14.10
N PHE A 4 -1.49 15.25 -13.14
CA PHE A 4 -2.35 15.05 -11.97
C PHE A 4 -1.64 15.41 -10.65
N GLY A 5 -0.42 15.94 -10.73
CA GLY A 5 0.45 16.17 -9.58
C GLY A 5 1.00 14.87 -8.96
N SER A 6 1.96 15.02 -8.06
CA SER A 6 2.57 13.91 -7.31
C SER A 6 3.00 14.35 -5.91
N GLY A 7 3.34 13.38 -5.05
CA GLY A 7 3.89 13.63 -3.72
C GLY A 7 2.87 13.88 -2.61
N GLY A 8 1.57 14.05 -2.93
CA GLY A 8 0.53 14.29 -1.92
C GLY A 8 0.45 13.20 -0.84
N GLY A 9 0.61 11.93 -1.23
CA GLY A 9 0.66 10.82 -0.27
C GLY A 9 1.84 10.90 0.70
N GLN A 10 3.02 11.26 0.21
CA GLN A 10 4.20 11.45 1.06
C GLN A 10 4.01 12.65 1.99
N ALA A 11 3.50 13.78 1.48
CA ALA A 11 3.23 14.97 2.27
C ALA A 11 2.25 14.69 3.43
N VAL A 12 1.20 13.89 3.18
CA VAL A 12 0.26 13.48 4.23
C VAL A 12 0.92 12.53 5.23
N ALA A 13 1.70 11.55 4.77
CA ALA A 13 2.43 10.63 5.64
C ALA A 13 3.40 11.37 6.58
N ASP A 14 4.11 12.37 6.04
CA ASP A 14 5.02 13.22 6.82
C ASP A 14 4.24 14.08 7.83
N ALA A 15 3.12 14.67 7.42
CA ALA A 15 2.29 15.51 8.30
C ALA A 15 1.63 14.73 9.45
N LEU A 16 1.33 13.45 9.25
CA LEU A 16 0.77 12.56 10.28
C LEU A 16 1.84 11.92 11.16
N SER A 17 3.11 11.94 10.75
CA SER A 17 4.21 11.36 11.51
C SER A 17 4.58 12.24 12.71
N GLN A 18 4.74 11.62 13.88
CA GLN A 18 5.27 12.25 15.10
C GLN A 18 6.60 11.59 15.48
N ASP A 19 7.35 12.19 16.44
CA ASP A 19 8.68 11.72 16.82
C ASP A 19 8.72 10.24 17.23
N ALA A 20 7.69 9.78 17.96
CA ALA A 20 7.59 8.39 18.40
C ALA A 20 6.80 7.48 17.43
N ASP A 21 5.94 8.06 16.58
CA ASP A 21 4.98 7.33 15.75
C ASP A 21 5.08 7.77 14.30
N ARG A 22 5.88 7.04 13.52
CA ARG A 22 6.04 7.28 12.08
C ARG A 22 4.89 6.66 11.30
N VAL A 23 4.29 7.43 10.40
CA VAL A 23 3.28 6.95 9.45
C VAL A 23 3.96 6.73 8.09
N PRO A 24 4.16 5.48 7.65
CA PRO A 24 4.83 5.20 6.38
C PRO A 24 3.87 5.36 5.20
N LEU A 25 4.37 5.88 4.08
CA LEU A 25 3.72 5.70 2.78
C LEU A 25 3.95 4.25 2.31
N LEU A 26 2.89 3.46 2.19
CA LEU A 26 3.00 2.03 1.86
C LEU A 26 3.24 1.78 0.37
N ALA A 27 2.67 2.60 -0.51
CA ALA A 27 2.86 2.47 -1.95
C ALA A 27 2.54 3.76 -2.68
N SER A 28 3.13 3.90 -3.87
CA SER A 28 2.74 4.87 -4.88
C SER A 28 2.49 4.10 -6.18
N VAL A 29 1.22 4.03 -6.61
CA VAL A 29 0.82 3.26 -7.79
C VAL A 29 0.81 4.20 -9.00
N PRO A 30 1.63 3.96 -10.04
CA PRO A 30 1.65 4.81 -11.22
C PRO A 30 0.34 4.70 -12.02
N LEU A 31 0.02 5.75 -12.78
CA LEU A 31 -1.11 5.71 -13.70
C LEU A 31 -0.85 4.69 -14.81
N SER A 32 -1.76 3.73 -14.94
CA SER A 32 -1.70 2.69 -15.97
C SER A 32 -3.04 2.56 -16.70
N PRO A 33 -3.06 2.66 -18.04
CA PRO A 33 -4.24 2.34 -18.84
C PRO A 33 -4.69 0.87 -18.69
N ALA A 34 -3.74 -0.05 -18.48
CA ALA A 34 -4.03 -1.47 -18.26
C ALA A 34 -4.73 -1.68 -16.92
N LEU A 35 -4.30 -0.98 -15.86
CA LEU A 35 -4.98 -0.97 -14.57
C LEU A 35 -6.43 -0.49 -14.67
N ARG A 36 -6.66 0.64 -15.34
CA ARG A 36 -8.02 1.17 -15.54
C ARG A 36 -8.89 0.18 -16.31
N THR A 37 -8.43 -0.24 -17.50
CA THR A 37 -9.20 -1.10 -18.40
C THR A 37 -9.47 -2.47 -17.77
N GLY A 38 -8.49 -3.04 -17.07
CA GLY A 38 -8.66 -4.30 -16.34
C GLY A 38 -9.64 -4.19 -15.18
N GLY A 39 -9.62 -3.08 -14.44
CA GLY A 39 -10.63 -2.79 -13.41
C GLY A 39 -12.05 -2.73 -13.97
N ASP A 40 -12.25 -2.02 -15.08
CA ASP A 40 -13.56 -1.90 -15.74
C ASP A 40 -14.05 -3.24 -16.32
N ALA A 41 -13.13 -4.05 -16.85
CA ALA A 41 -13.44 -5.35 -17.47
C ALA A 41 -13.55 -6.51 -16.46
N GLY A 42 -13.23 -6.29 -15.19
CA GLY A 42 -13.22 -7.35 -14.17
C GLY A 42 -12.01 -8.30 -14.25
N LEU A 43 -10.94 -7.91 -14.94
CA LEU A 43 -9.67 -8.63 -14.99
C LEU A 43 -8.56 -7.77 -14.34
N PRO A 44 -8.23 -7.98 -13.05
CA PRO A 44 -7.22 -7.19 -12.35
C PRO A 44 -5.88 -7.16 -13.06
N VAL A 45 -5.20 -6.01 -13.08
CA VAL A 45 -3.92 -5.84 -13.79
C VAL A 45 -2.83 -6.80 -13.32
N VAL A 46 -2.83 -7.17 -12.03
CA VAL A 46 -1.88 -8.15 -11.48
C VAL A 46 -2.04 -9.55 -12.07
N LEU A 47 -3.20 -9.85 -12.66
CA LEU A 47 -3.47 -11.10 -13.39
C LEU A 47 -3.33 -10.93 -14.90
N GLY A 48 -3.86 -9.83 -15.45
CA GLY A 48 -3.91 -9.58 -16.90
C GLY A 48 -2.61 -9.06 -17.51
N ASP A 49 -1.84 -8.25 -16.78
CA ASP A 49 -0.52 -7.75 -17.17
C ASP A 49 0.42 -7.60 -15.95
N PRO A 50 1.01 -8.70 -15.47
CA PRO A 50 1.86 -8.68 -14.28
C PRO A 50 3.16 -7.87 -14.43
N GLN A 51 3.53 -7.49 -15.66
CA GLN A 51 4.75 -6.71 -15.92
C GLN A 51 4.50 -5.21 -15.89
N ASP A 52 3.24 -4.76 -15.93
CA ASP A 52 2.86 -3.37 -15.79
C ASP A 52 3.40 -2.78 -14.47
N PRO A 53 3.96 -1.56 -14.48
CA PRO A 53 4.49 -0.92 -13.27
C PRO A 53 3.47 -0.80 -12.12
N ALA A 54 2.19 -0.59 -12.43
CA ALA A 54 1.13 -0.55 -11.42
C ALA A 54 0.87 -1.94 -10.82
N ALA A 55 0.92 -3.00 -11.63
CA ALA A 55 0.81 -4.37 -11.13
C ALA A 55 1.94 -4.68 -10.14
N ARG A 56 3.19 -4.35 -10.49
CA ARG A 56 4.35 -4.55 -9.61
C ARG A 56 4.25 -3.74 -8.31
N ALA A 57 3.78 -2.49 -8.38
CA ALA A 57 3.58 -1.66 -7.19
C ALA A 57 2.51 -2.24 -6.24
N ILE A 58 1.42 -2.78 -6.79
CA ILE A 58 0.35 -3.42 -6.01
C ILE A 58 0.85 -4.72 -5.37
N LEU A 59 1.64 -5.52 -6.09
CA LEU A 59 2.22 -6.75 -5.53
C LEU A 59 3.20 -6.43 -4.38
N ALA A 60 4.08 -5.45 -4.56
CA ALA A 60 4.97 -5.00 -3.50
C ALA A 60 4.21 -4.45 -2.27
N LEU A 61 3.09 -3.75 -2.49
CA LEU A 61 2.19 -3.32 -1.42
C LEU A 61 1.60 -4.52 -0.67
N ALA A 62 1.14 -5.55 -1.40
CA ALA A 62 0.59 -6.75 -0.80
C ALA A 62 1.63 -7.44 0.11
N ASP A 63 2.87 -7.56 -0.36
CA ASP A 63 3.99 -8.10 0.44
C ASP A 63 4.25 -7.27 1.71
N ALA A 64 4.24 -5.94 1.60
CA ALA A 64 4.42 -5.05 2.75
C ALA A 64 3.30 -5.19 3.78
N VAL A 65 2.05 -5.32 3.34
CA VAL A 65 0.88 -5.51 4.22
C VAL A 65 0.93 -6.88 4.91
N ASP A 66 1.34 -7.93 4.21
CA ASP A 66 1.49 -9.26 4.79
C ASP A 66 2.57 -9.30 5.88
N GLN A 67 3.71 -8.63 5.63
CA GLN A 67 4.82 -8.54 6.58
C GLN A 67 4.54 -7.68 7.82
N ALA A 68 3.66 -6.67 7.73
CA ALA A 68 3.32 -5.80 8.85
C ALA A 68 2.72 -6.57 10.05
N GLY A 69 2.19 -7.78 9.80
CA GLY A 69 1.60 -8.63 10.82
C GLY A 69 0.34 -8.02 11.44
N ARG A 70 -0.35 -8.79 12.28
CA ARG A 70 -1.50 -8.28 13.05
C ARG A 70 -1.01 -7.86 14.43
N GLY A 71 -1.34 -6.64 14.83
CA GLY A 71 -1.08 -6.16 16.19
C GLY A 71 -1.73 -7.07 17.26
N LEU A 72 -1.18 -7.06 18.47
CA LEU A 72 -1.70 -7.82 19.60
C LEU A 72 -2.90 -7.15 20.29
N ALA A 73 -3.29 -5.95 19.84
CA ALA A 73 -4.45 -5.23 20.35
C ALA A 73 -5.71 -6.10 20.27
N GLY A 74 -6.39 -6.28 21.41
CA GLY A 74 -7.59 -7.10 21.51
C GLY A 74 -7.36 -8.63 21.58
N ARG A 75 -6.12 -9.11 21.56
CA ARG A 75 -5.79 -10.54 21.74
C ARG A 75 -5.41 -10.85 23.17
N ARG A 76 -5.81 -12.03 23.67
CA ARG A 76 -5.31 -12.54 24.97
C ARG A 76 -3.83 -12.86 24.81
N LEU A 77 -2.98 -12.19 25.59
CA LEU A 77 -1.55 -12.48 25.64
C LEU A 77 -1.35 -13.81 26.41
N PRO A 78 -0.49 -14.72 25.92
CA PRO A 78 -0.20 -15.99 26.60
C PRO A 78 0.83 -15.78 27.72
N VAL A 79 0.56 -14.82 28.62
CA VAL A 79 1.44 -14.50 29.76
C VAL A 79 0.63 -14.50 31.05
N ALA A 80 1.14 -15.16 32.08
CA ALA A 80 0.59 -15.09 33.43
C ALA A 80 1.39 -14.04 34.23
N PRO A 81 0.72 -13.11 34.95
CA PRO A 81 1.42 -12.22 35.87
C PRO A 81 2.06 -13.03 36.99
N ARG A 82 3.26 -12.63 37.42
CA ARG A 82 3.89 -13.12 38.65
C ARG A 82 3.45 -12.28 39.84
#